data_AF-A0A432G9T6-F1
#
_entry.id   AF-A0A432G9T6-F1
#
_cell.length_a   1.000
_cell.length_b   1.000
_cell.length_c   1.000
_cell.angle_alpha   90.00
_cell.angle_beta   90.00
_cell.angle_gamma   90.00
#
_symmetry.space_group_name_H-M   'P 1'
#
loop_
_entity.id
_entity.type
_entity.pdbx_description
1 polymer ?
#
loop_
_entity_poly.entity_id
_entity_poly.type
_entity_poly.pdbx_seq_one_letter_code
_entity_poly.pdbx_strand_id
1 'polypeptide(L)'
;MATTPEELTVTYKEGDLELVKELDKQILTKGAWTTIIYRYQDWNNAKQEYGPEKFTIRRYQKRNGEYQQKSKFNISSKDQAKKIIEALSRWTGE
;
A
#
# COMPACT_ATOMS: atom_id res chain seq x y z
N MET A 1 -4.02 -11.04 13.94
CA MET A 1 -3.98 -10.30 12.66
C MET A 1 -4.54 -8.90 12.90
N ALA A 2 -4.55 -8.00 11.92
CA ALA A 2 -5.08 -6.64 12.15
C ALA A 2 -6.60 -6.66 12.35
N THR A 3 -7.08 -6.04 13.43
CA THR A 3 -8.50 -5.93 13.76
C THR A 3 -9.10 -4.58 13.36
N THR A 4 -8.23 -3.58 13.19
CA THR A 4 -8.55 -2.23 12.72
C THR A 4 -7.83 -1.92 11.39
N PRO A 5 -8.38 -1.04 10.54
CA PRO A 5 -7.68 -0.55 9.35
C PRO A 5 -6.32 0.10 9.66
N GLU A 6 -6.21 0.77 10.81
CA GLU A 6 -5.02 1.50 11.24
C GLU A 6 -3.86 0.58 11.60
N GLU A 7 -4.13 -0.68 11.99
CA GLU A 7 -3.10 -1.71 12.23
C GLU A 7 -2.56 -2.34 10.94
N LEU A 8 -3.27 -2.22 9.81
CA LEU A 8 -2.83 -2.81 8.55
C LEU A 8 -1.59 -2.11 8.01
N THR A 9 -0.54 -2.87 7.77
CA THR A 9 0.74 -2.39 7.25
C THR A 9 1.23 -3.22 6.07
N VAL A 10 2.09 -2.62 5.24
CA VAL A 10 2.87 -3.32 4.21
C VAL A 10 4.31 -3.56 4.62
N THR A 11 4.73 -3.12 5.80
CA THR A 11 6.08 -3.36 6.32
C THR A 11 6.33 -4.86 6.44
N TYR A 12 7.47 -5.31 5.92
CA TYR A 12 7.94 -6.68 6.04
C TYR A 12 9.40 -6.65 6.50
N LYS A 13 9.69 -7.40 7.57
CA LYS A 13 11.02 -7.46 8.21
C LYS A 13 11.58 -8.86 8.15
N GLU A 14 12.88 -8.97 7.94
CA GLU A 14 13.67 -10.17 8.18
C GLU A 14 14.78 -9.83 9.18
N GLY A 15 14.63 -10.33 10.41
CA GLY A 15 15.44 -9.87 11.54
C GLY A 15 15.22 -8.38 11.81
N ASP A 16 16.31 -7.62 11.88
CA ASP A 16 16.30 -6.17 12.09
C ASP A 16 16.13 -5.36 10.78
N LEU A 17 16.17 -6.02 9.62
CA LEU A 17 16.09 -5.36 8.32
C LEU A 17 14.65 -5.29 7.80
N GLU A 18 14.18 -4.06 7.50
CA GLU A 18 12.92 -3.84 6.77
C GLU A 18 13.14 -4.08 5.27
N LEU A 19 12.76 -5.26 4.79
CA LEU A 19 12.79 -5.57 3.35
C LEU A 19 11.75 -4.77 2.57
N VAL A 20 10.60 -4.53 3.19
CA VAL A 20 9.59 -3.58 2.70
C VAL A 20 9.38 -2.56 3.80
N LYS A 21 9.67 -1.30 3.50
CA LYS A 21 9.53 -0.19 4.43
C LYS A 21 8.32 0.66 4.05
N GLU A 22 7.28 0.62 4.88
CA GLU A 22 6.15 1.54 4.77
C GLU A 22 6.62 2.96 5.09
N LEU A 23 6.26 3.92 4.23
CA LEU A 23 6.55 5.35 4.43
C LEU A 23 5.30 6.13 4.84
N ASP A 24 4.15 5.77 4.27
CA ASP A 24 2.86 6.36 4.59
C ASP A 24 1.71 5.44 4.13
N LYS A 25 0.52 5.67 4.65
CA LYS A 25 -0.72 5.05 4.17
C LYS A 25 -1.91 5.97 4.31
N GLN A 26 -2.86 5.83 3.40
CA GLN A 26 -4.14 6.54 3.43
C GLN A 26 -5.29 5.55 3.30
N ILE A 27 -6.27 5.63 4.20
CA ILE A 27 -7.45 4.78 4.17
C ILE A 27 -8.47 5.43 3.24
N LEU A 28 -8.72 4.81 2.08
CA LEU A 28 -9.64 5.32 1.08
C LEU A 28 -11.10 4.96 1.41
N THR A 29 -11.32 3.79 2.02
CA THR A 29 -12.66 3.34 2.47
C THR A 29 -12.54 2.49 3.74
N LYS A 30 -13.50 2.59 4.65
CA LYS A 30 -13.57 1.85 5.93
C LYS A 30 -14.82 0.96 5.99
N GLY A 31 -14.74 -0.14 6.74
CA GLY A 31 -15.88 -1.02 7.05
C GLY A 31 -15.53 -2.50 6.97
N ALA A 32 -16.52 -3.36 6.68
CA ALA A 32 -16.28 -4.78 6.45
C ALA A 32 -15.38 -5.02 5.23
N TRP A 33 -15.40 -4.09 4.28
CA TRP A 33 -14.42 -4.00 3.20
C TRP A 33 -13.67 -2.67 3.30
N THR A 34 -12.34 -2.75 3.33
CA THR A 34 -11.46 -1.60 3.54
C THR A 34 -10.47 -1.52 2.38
N THR A 35 -10.31 -0.34 1.78
CA THR A 35 -9.24 -0.07 0.80
C THR A 35 -8.24 0.90 1.40
N ILE A 36 -6.97 0.55 1.31
CA ILE A 36 -5.86 1.39 1.76
C ILE A 36 -4.88 1.53 0.61
N ILE A 37 -4.38 2.75 0.39
CA ILE A 37 -3.21 3.01 -0.44
C ILE A 37 -1.99 3.17 0.47
N TYR A 38 -0.89 2.55 0.09
CA TYR A 38 0.39 2.61 0.80
C TYR A 38 1.45 3.22 -0.10
N ARG A 39 2.35 3.99 0.51
CA ARG A 39 3.62 4.43 -0.06
C ARG A 39 4.73 3.67 0.65
N TYR A 40 5.63 3.05 -0.09
CA TYR A 40 6.67 2.19 0.48
C TYR A 40 7.95 2.17 -0.36
N GLN A 41 9.02 1.63 0.21
CA GLN A 41 10.26 1.31 -0.49
C GLN A 41 10.63 -0.16 -0.26
N ASP A 42 11.26 -0.76 -1.27
CA ASP A 42 11.86 -2.10 -1.13
C ASP A 42 13.36 -1.96 -0.88
N TRP A 43 13.91 -2.79 0.00
CA TRP A 43 15.34 -2.94 0.19
C TRP A 43 15.98 -3.56 -1.07
N ASN A 44 17.03 -2.92 -1.57
CA ASN A 44 17.86 -3.46 -2.63
C ASN A 44 19.07 -4.16 -2.04
N ASN A 45 19.03 -5.49 -1.98
CA ASN A 45 20.11 -6.29 -1.40
C ASN A 45 21.46 -6.11 -2.12
N ALA A 46 21.45 -5.87 -3.44
CA ALA A 46 22.67 -5.71 -4.22
C ALA A 46 23.37 -4.36 -3.97
N LYS A 47 22.58 -3.32 -3.66
CA LYS A 47 23.09 -1.95 -3.45
C LYS A 47 23.14 -1.55 -1.96
N GLN A 48 22.57 -2.36 -1.09
CA GLN A 48 22.41 -2.07 0.33
C GLN A 48 21.73 -0.71 0.59
N GLU A 49 20.69 -0.40 -0.18
CA GLU A 49 19.93 0.84 -0.06
C GLU A 49 18.43 0.60 -0.28
N TYR A 50 17.59 1.52 0.20
CA TYR A 50 16.19 1.54 -0.18
C TYR A 50 16.03 2.11 -1.59
N GLY A 51 15.32 1.38 -2.43
CA GLY A 51 15.04 1.78 -3.80
C GLY A 51 14.09 2.99 -3.91
N PRO A 52 13.69 3.36 -5.14
CA PRO A 52 12.72 4.43 -5.33
C PRO A 52 11.38 4.10 -4.69
N GLU A 53 10.62 5.14 -4.36
CA GLU A 53 9.27 5.01 -3.82
C GLU A 53 8.32 4.30 -4.79
N LYS A 54 7.53 3.39 -4.23
CA LYS A 54 6.46 2.65 -4.88
C LYS A 54 5.17 2.84 -4.11
N PHE A 55 4.06 2.47 -4.75
CA PHE A 55 2.75 2.53 -4.13
C PHE A 55 1.98 1.24 -4.35
N THR A 56 1.05 0.92 -3.46
CA THR A 56 0.16 -0.24 -3.64
C THR A 56 -1.20 0.09 -3.07
N ILE A 57 -2.25 -0.21 -3.82
CA ILE A 57 -3.62 -0.15 -3.34
C ILE A 57 -4.01 -1.57 -2.96
N ARG A 58 -4.44 -1.77 -1.72
CA ARG A 58 -4.82 -3.08 -1.20
C ARG A 58 -6.26 -3.04 -0.69
N ARG A 59 -7.03 -4.06 -1.05
CA ARG A 59 -8.39 -4.29 -0.55
C ARG A 59 -8.33 -5.39 0.50
N TYR A 60 -8.96 -5.12 1.64
CA TYR A 60 -9.09 -6.04 2.75
C TYR A 60 -10.57 -6.33 3.02
N GLN A 61 -10.85 -7.53 3.51
CA GLN A 61 -12.16 -7.93 3.99
C GLN A 61 -12.05 -8.37 5.45
N LYS A 62 -12.90 -7.84 6.33
CA LYS A 62 -13.02 -8.27 7.72
C LYS A 62 -13.86 -9.55 7.79
N ARG A 63 -13.28 -10.62 8.34
CA ARG A 63 -13.97 -11.88 8.64
C ARG A 63 -13.57 -12.31 10.05
N ASN A 64 -14.53 -12.75 10.85
CA ASN A 64 -14.29 -13.20 12.23
C ASN A 64 -13.50 -12.18 13.08
N GLY A 65 -13.76 -10.88 12.89
CA GLY A 65 -13.07 -9.82 13.62
C GLY A 65 -11.72 -9.38 13.06
N GLU A 66 -11.18 -10.06 12.04
CA GLU A 66 -9.84 -9.78 11.50
C GLU A 66 -9.88 -9.43 10.02
N TYR A 67 -9.01 -8.52 9.59
CA TYR A 67 -8.85 -8.16 8.18
C TYR A 67 -7.93 -9.13 7.45
N GLN A 68 -8.39 -9.60 6.30
CA GLN A 68 -7.61 -10.39 5.35
C GLN A 68 -7.48 -9.64 4.03
N GLN A 69 -6.27 -9.58 3.48
CA GLN A 69 -6.04 -9.04 2.14
C GLN A 69 -6.77 -9.91 1.10
N LYS A 70 -7.48 -9.28 0.17
CA LYS A 70 -8.22 -9.96 -0.92
C LYS A 70 -7.67 -9.63 -2.30
N SER A 71 -7.35 -8.36 -2.55
CA SER A 71 -6.74 -7.95 -3.81
C SER A 71 -5.70 -6.86 -3.57
N LYS A 72 -4.80 -6.72 -4.54
CA LYS A 72 -3.80 -5.67 -4.57
C LYS A 72 -3.53 -5.21 -5.98
N PHE A 73 -3.18 -3.94 -6.11
CA PHE A 73 -2.67 -3.35 -7.34
C PHE A 73 -1.41 -2.56 -7.02
N ASN A 74 -0.31 -2.88 -7.70
CA ASN A 74 0.98 -2.22 -7.46
C ASN A 74 1.20 -1.11 -8.50
N ILE A 75 1.72 0.01 -8.01
CA ILE A 75 2.12 1.18 -8.79
C ILE A 75 3.63 1.31 -8.60
N SER A 76 4.37 0.86 -9.61
CA SER A 76 5.81 0.58 -9.49
C SER A 76 6.70 1.82 -9.60
N SER A 77 6.14 2.99 -9.93
CA SER A 77 6.88 4.24 -10.08
C SER A 77 6.02 5.48 -9.85
N LYS A 78 6.70 6.61 -9.56
CA LYS A 78 6.06 7.94 -9.48
C LYS A 78 5.39 8.35 -10.80
N ASP A 79 5.95 7.97 -11.94
CA ASP A 79 5.36 8.32 -13.25
C ASP A 79 4.07 7.55 -13.53
N GLN A 80 3.99 6.27 -13.14
CA GLN A 80 2.74 5.53 -13.22
C GLN A 80 1.69 6.14 -12.28
N ALA A 81 2.08 6.55 -11.07
CA ALA A 81 1.19 7.23 -10.13
C ALA A 81 0.64 8.53 -10.72
N LYS A 82 1.50 9.37 -11.33
CA LYS A 82 1.08 10.62 -12.00
C LYS A 82 0.05 10.37 -13.11
N LYS A 83 0.26 9.36 -13.95
CA LYS A 83 -0.70 8.99 -15.02
C LYS A 83 -2.05 8.56 -14.45
N ILE A 84 -2.05 7.80 -13.35
CA ILE A 84 -3.29 7.41 -12.66
C ILE A 84 -4.01 8.65 -12.12
N ILE A 85 -3.27 9.56 -11.46
CA ILE A 85 -3.83 10.82 -10.94
C ILE A 85 -4.46 11.63 -12.07
N GLU A 86 -3.76 11.83 -13.19
CA GLU A 86 -4.25 12.57 -14.35
C GLU A 86 -5.56 11.96 -14.90
N ALA A 87 -5.59 10.64 -15.11
CA ALA A 87 -6.78 9.95 -15.62
C ALA A 87 -7.97 10.06 -14.66
N LEU A 88 -7.76 9.81 -13.36
CA LEU A 88 -8.82 9.88 -12.36
C LEU A 88 -9.34 11.30 -12.17
N SER A 89 -8.45 12.30 -12.10
CA SER A 89 -8.85 13.71 -11.99
C SER A 89 -9.67 14.15 -13.21
N ARG A 90 -9.30 13.71 -14.41
CA ARG A 90 -10.07 14.02 -15.62
C ARG A 90 -11.48 13.42 -15.60
N TRP A 91 -11.63 12.17 -15.14
CA TRP A 91 -12.94 11.49 -15.13
C TRP A 91 -13.84 11.90 -13.95
N THR A 92 -13.26 12.40 -12.86
CA THR A 92 -14.02 12.80 -11.66
C THR A 92 -14.24 14.31 -11.55
N GLY A 93 -13.56 15.10 -12.38
CA GLY A 93 -13.71 16.55 -12.48
C GLY A 93 -14.75 17.01 -13.52
N GLU A 94 -15.53 16.10 -14.09
CA GLU A 94 -16.83 16.40 -14.72
C GLU A 94 -17.90 16.64 -13.64
#